data_AF-A0A4Y7KUX1-F1
#
_entry.id   AF-A0A4Y7KUX1-F1
#
_cell.length_a   1.000
_cell.length_b   1.000
_cell.length_c   1.000
_cell.angle_alpha   90.00
_cell.angle_beta   90.00
_cell.angle_gamma   90.00
#
_symmetry.space_group_name_H-M   'P 1'
#
loop_
_entity.id
_entity.type
_entity.pdbx_description
1 polymer ?
#
loop_
_entity_poly.entity_id
_entity_poly.type
_entity_poly.pdbx_seq_one_letter_code
_entity_poly.pdbx_strand_id
1 'polypeptide(L)'
;MEAWYMEEASEDQRLPHQKIPNQPVSLNKLEDIGVLYWHLNPKDYENDKELQEIRQTRGYNYMDLCPEKVENYEEKLKNFFREHIHADEEIRYCLQGSGYFDATQYALSTQKSNGNHKKKNRKEEDTMEAWYMDESSEDQRLPHQKNPNQPVSLNKLADIGVLHWHLNPKDYENDKELQNIRQTRGYNYMDLLDLCPEKVENYEGKLKNFFREHIHADEEIRYCLQGSGYFDVRDSDDRWIRIWIKEGDMIVLPAGIYHRFTLDKGNYVKLMRLFVGEPVWTCYNRPQEDHPARVGYVKNFVDDNQQGVPLEAH
;
A
#
# COMPACT_ATOMS: atom_id res chain seq x y z
N MET A 1 -10.68 -5.65 28.24
CA MET A 1 -9.70 -6.20 27.29
C MET A 1 -8.56 -6.80 28.07
N GLU A 2 -8.04 -7.94 27.62
CA GLU A 2 -6.83 -8.56 28.15
C GLU A 2 -5.84 -8.73 27.00
N ALA A 3 -4.54 -8.64 27.28
CA ALA A 3 -3.49 -8.82 26.28
C ALA A 3 -2.30 -9.58 26.87
N TRP A 4 -1.64 -10.38 26.04
CA TRP A 4 -0.51 -11.23 26.41
C TRP A 4 0.35 -11.54 25.19
N TYR A 5 1.56 -12.02 25.42
CA TYR A 5 2.39 -12.56 24.35
C TYR A 5 1.92 -13.96 23.93
N MET A 6 1.96 -14.23 22.63
CA MET A 6 1.53 -15.49 22.04
C MET A 6 2.71 -16.40 21.62
N GLU A 7 2.47 -17.71 21.51
CA GLU A 7 3.37 -18.68 20.86
C GLU A 7 3.12 -18.74 19.34
N GLU A 8 4.13 -19.07 18.51
CA GLU A 8 3.96 -19.13 17.06
C GLU A 8 3.02 -20.27 16.64
N ALA A 9 1.87 -19.87 16.08
CA ALA A 9 0.88 -20.59 15.26
C ALA A 9 0.47 -22.02 15.71
N SER A 10 -0.72 -22.13 16.29
CA SER A 10 -1.55 -23.35 16.17
C SER A 10 -2.49 -23.20 14.96
N GLU A 11 -3.00 -24.31 14.42
CA GLU A 11 -3.96 -24.30 13.30
C GLU A 11 -5.31 -23.64 13.65
N ASP A 12 -5.63 -23.48 14.93
CA ASP A 12 -6.93 -22.96 15.40
C ASP A 12 -6.80 -21.60 16.09
N GLN A 13 -7.08 -20.54 15.34
CA GLN A 13 -7.03 -19.13 15.75
C GLN A 13 -8.09 -18.73 16.80
N ARG A 14 -8.99 -19.66 17.17
CA ARG A 14 -9.99 -19.45 18.23
C ARG A 14 -9.44 -19.71 19.62
N LEU A 15 -8.18 -20.16 19.73
CA LEU A 15 -7.52 -20.39 21.00
C LEU A 15 -6.75 -19.15 21.45
N PRO A 16 -6.52 -18.97 22.77
CA PRO A 16 -5.84 -17.78 23.27
C PRO A 16 -4.35 -17.70 22.92
N HIS A 17 -3.73 -18.82 22.53
CA HIS A 17 -2.29 -18.93 22.19
C HIS A 17 -1.30 -18.31 23.19
N GLN A 18 -1.70 -18.16 24.46
CA GLN A 18 -0.86 -17.60 25.53
C GLN A 18 0.46 -18.36 25.66
N LYS A 19 1.57 -17.63 25.77
CA LYS A 19 2.85 -18.23 26.19
C LYS A 19 2.72 -18.98 27.49
N ILE A 20 3.48 -20.07 27.64
CA ILE A 20 3.60 -20.79 28.90
C ILE A 20 5.05 -20.68 29.39
N PRO A 21 5.32 -19.94 30.49
CA PRO A 21 4.36 -19.26 31.37
C PRO A 21 3.74 -17.99 30.75
N ASN A 22 2.53 -17.64 31.19
CA ASN A 22 1.81 -16.47 30.69
C ASN A 22 2.62 -15.18 30.90
N GLN A 23 2.60 -14.32 29.90
CA GLN A 23 3.25 -13.01 29.91
C GLN A 23 2.22 -11.94 29.54
N PRO A 24 1.50 -11.37 30.52
CA PRO A 24 0.50 -10.35 30.26
C PRO A 24 1.13 -9.03 29.77
N VAL A 25 0.40 -8.29 28.96
CA VAL A 25 0.76 -6.99 28.39
C VAL A 25 -0.15 -5.92 28.99
N SER A 26 0.44 -4.81 29.46
CA SER A 26 -0.32 -3.68 30.01
C SER A 26 -0.96 -2.84 28.91
N LEU A 27 -2.06 -2.15 29.23
CA LEU A 27 -2.75 -1.26 28.29
C LEU A 27 -1.84 -0.16 27.74
N ASN A 28 -1.01 0.47 28.59
CA ASN A 28 -0.05 1.49 28.13
C ASN A 28 0.90 0.95 27.05
N LYS A 29 1.29 -0.32 27.14
CA LYS A 29 2.17 -0.96 26.16
C LYS A 29 1.45 -1.27 24.85
N LEU A 30 0.12 -1.39 24.88
CA LEU A 30 -0.71 -1.47 23.68
C LEU A 30 -0.85 -0.10 23.02
N GLU A 31 -1.03 0.96 23.81
CA GLU A 31 -1.05 2.34 23.29
C GLU A 31 0.29 2.70 22.62
N ASP A 32 1.42 2.29 23.21
CA ASP A 32 2.76 2.48 22.64
C ASP A 32 2.95 1.86 21.25
N ILE A 33 2.13 0.85 20.90
CA ILE A 33 2.15 0.19 19.58
C ILE A 33 0.96 0.60 18.69
N GLY A 34 0.21 1.63 19.08
CA GLY A 34 -0.92 2.17 18.32
C GLY A 34 -2.25 1.43 18.55
N VAL A 35 -2.31 0.49 19.49
CA VAL A 35 -3.56 -0.20 19.85
C VAL A 35 -4.28 0.57 20.94
N LEU A 36 -5.39 1.18 20.56
CA LEU A 36 -6.25 1.96 21.46
C LEU A 36 -7.46 1.15 21.89
N TYR A 37 -7.96 1.43 23.10
CA TYR A 37 -9.08 0.71 23.70
C TYR A 37 -10.04 1.64 24.44
N TRP A 38 -11.32 1.37 24.29
CA TRP A 38 -12.41 2.05 24.98
C TRP A 38 -13.38 1.05 25.60
N HIS A 39 -13.98 1.44 26.72
CA HIS A 39 -15.01 0.64 27.39
C HIS A 39 -16.39 1.26 27.16
N LEU A 40 -16.93 1.02 25.97
CA LEU A 40 -18.19 1.59 25.48
C LEU A 40 -19.39 0.75 25.90
N ASN A 41 -20.61 1.34 25.92
CA ASN A 41 -21.84 0.66 26.29
C ASN A 41 -22.44 -0.21 25.16
N PRO A 42 -22.26 -1.55 25.21
CA PRO A 42 -22.66 -2.42 24.09
C PRO A 42 -24.18 -2.53 23.90
N LYS A 43 -24.98 -2.12 24.89
CA LYS A 43 -26.45 -2.23 24.84
C LYS A 43 -27.12 -1.00 24.21
N ASP A 44 -26.41 0.11 24.12
CA ASP A 44 -26.91 1.38 23.62
C ASP A 44 -25.82 2.12 22.85
N TYR A 45 -25.14 1.38 21.96
CA TYR A 45 -23.99 1.90 21.22
C TYR A 45 -24.38 3.08 20.31
N GLU A 46 -25.61 3.11 19.78
CA GLU A 46 -26.07 4.21 18.91
C GLU A 46 -26.09 5.56 19.65
N ASN A 47 -26.38 5.55 20.96
CA ASN A 47 -26.46 6.75 21.79
C ASN A 47 -25.25 6.92 22.72
N ASP A 48 -24.24 6.06 22.62
CA ASP A 48 -23.01 6.16 23.39
C ASP A 48 -22.24 7.43 22.96
N LYS A 49 -22.16 8.41 23.87
CA LYS A 49 -21.53 9.70 23.59
C LYS A 49 -20.04 9.58 23.30
N GLU A 50 -19.36 8.63 23.95
CA GLU A 50 -17.93 8.40 23.77
C GLU A 50 -17.70 7.79 22.38
N LEU A 51 -18.54 6.83 21.95
CA LEU A 51 -18.49 6.31 20.59
C LEU A 51 -18.76 7.41 19.54
N GLN A 52 -19.75 8.28 19.78
CA GLN A 52 -20.05 9.39 18.88
C GLN A 52 -18.87 10.37 18.75
N GLU A 53 -18.22 10.70 19.86
CA GLU A 53 -17.04 11.58 19.87
C GLU A 53 -15.84 10.94 19.16
N ILE A 54 -15.58 9.64 19.38
CA ILE A 54 -14.54 8.88 18.67
C ILE A 54 -14.80 8.92 17.16
N ARG A 55 -16.05 8.63 16.75
CA ARG A 55 -16.44 8.62 15.33
C ARG A 55 -16.28 10.00 14.69
N GLN A 56 -16.68 11.07 15.38
CA GLN A 56 -16.54 12.43 14.87
C GLN A 56 -15.08 12.86 14.77
N THR A 57 -14.29 12.62 15.81
CA THR A 57 -12.88 13.05 15.89
C THR A 57 -12.01 12.33 14.86
N ARG A 58 -12.34 11.07 14.56
CA ARG A 58 -11.58 10.22 13.64
C ARG A 58 -12.22 10.05 12.27
N GLY A 59 -13.36 10.69 12.01
CA GLY A 59 -14.01 10.68 10.69
C GLY A 59 -14.70 9.36 10.31
N TYR A 60 -15.08 8.51 11.28
CA TYR A 60 -15.74 7.23 11.00
C TYR A 60 -17.23 7.38 10.68
N ASN A 61 -17.52 7.47 9.39
CA ASN A 61 -18.86 7.73 8.87
C ASN A 61 -19.70 6.45 8.68
N TYR A 62 -19.06 5.28 8.62
CA TYR A 62 -19.70 3.99 8.36
C TYR A 62 -19.51 3.02 9.53
N MET A 63 -20.52 2.20 9.81
CA MET A 63 -20.48 1.12 10.80
C MET A 63 -21.29 -0.05 10.25
N ASP A 64 -20.64 -1.20 10.11
CA ASP A 64 -21.30 -2.45 9.76
C ASP A 64 -21.52 -3.31 11.02
N LEU A 65 -22.68 -3.97 11.09
CA LEU A 65 -23.04 -4.85 12.19
C LEU A 65 -22.99 -6.29 11.68
N CYS A 66 -22.01 -7.05 12.17
CA CYS A 66 -21.94 -8.46 11.86
C CYS A 66 -23.13 -9.20 12.52
N PRO A 67 -24.02 -9.85 11.74
CA PRO A 67 -25.22 -10.49 12.28
C PRO A 67 -24.86 -11.74 13.11
N GLU A 68 -25.72 -12.07 14.09
CA GLU A 68 -25.55 -13.24 14.99
C GLU A 68 -25.41 -14.58 14.25
N LYS A 69 -25.89 -14.67 13.00
CA LYS A 69 -25.76 -15.86 12.14
C LYS A 69 -25.20 -15.47 10.80
N VAL A 70 -23.94 -15.82 10.61
CA VAL A 70 -23.25 -15.70 9.34
C VAL A 70 -23.39 -17.04 8.60
N GLU A 71 -24.12 -17.06 7.48
CA GLU A 71 -24.08 -18.22 6.58
C GLU A 71 -22.64 -18.46 6.09
N ASN A 72 -22.22 -19.72 6.03
CA ASN A 72 -20.84 -20.16 5.77
C ASN A 72 -19.82 -19.65 6.81
N TYR A 73 -20.22 -19.58 8.09
CA TYR A 73 -19.41 -19.13 9.22
C TYR A 73 -17.97 -19.68 9.24
N GLU A 74 -17.78 -20.99 9.04
CA GLU A 74 -16.45 -21.62 9.06
C GLU A 74 -15.54 -21.19 7.89
N GLU A 75 -16.12 -20.92 6.71
CA GLU A 75 -15.37 -20.43 5.55
C GLU A 75 -15.07 -18.94 5.70
N LYS A 76 -16.05 -18.15 6.17
CA LYS A 76 -15.87 -16.74 6.49
C LYS A 76 -14.90 -16.52 7.64
N LEU A 77 -14.82 -17.40 8.63
CA LEU A 77 -13.80 -17.36 9.69
C LEU A 77 -12.39 -17.54 9.13
N LYS A 78 -12.19 -18.50 8.20
CA LYS A 78 -10.88 -18.72 7.56
C LYS A 78 -10.42 -17.50 6.76
N ASN A 79 -11.36 -16.76 6.17
CA ASN A 79 -11.09 -15.51 5.49
C ASN A 79 -10.92 -14.36 6.50
N PHE A 80 -11.72 -14.32 7.56
CA PHE A 80 -11.69 -13.29 8.61
C PHE A 80 -10.35 -13.21 9.35
N PHE A 81 -9.57 -14.27 9.43
CA PHE A 81 -8.22 -14.18 10.02
C PHE A 81 -7.09 -14.14 8.98
N ARG A 82 -7.39 -14.26 7.68
CA ARG A 82 -6.42 -14.17 6.58
C ARG A 82 -6.45 -12.83 5.84
N GLU A 83 -7.61 -12.19 5.80
CA GLU A 83 -7.87 -10.97 5.01
C GLU A 83 -7.56 -9.67 5.75
N HIS A 84 -7.04 -9.72 6.99
CA HIS A 84 -6.94 -8.53 7.83
C HIS A 84 -5.51 -8.04 7.97
N ILE A 85 -5.02 -7.51 6.85
CA ILE A 85 -4.00 -6.46 6.84
C ILE A 85 -4.71 -5.26 6.21
N HIS A 86 -5.30 -4.41 7.05
CA HIS A 86 -5.78 -3.11 6.60
C HIS A 86 -4.67 -2.10 6.85
N ALA A 87 -4.39 -1.23 5.88
CA ALA A 87 -3.51 -0.10 6.07
C ALA A 87 -4.14 0.93 7.03
N ASP A 88 -5.48 0.97 7.07
CA ASP A 88 -6.27 1.93 7.85
C ASP A 88 -6.43 1.52 9.31
N GLU A 89 -6.83 2.47 10.16
CA GLU A 89 -7.21 2.19 11.54
C GLU A 89 -8.40 1.22 11.60
N GLU A 90 -8.11 -0.03 11.94
CA GLU A 90 -9.11 -1.06 12.16
C GLU A 90 -9.80 -0.87 13.51
N ILE A 91 -11.05 -0.40 13.48
CA ILE A 91 -11.89 -0.33 14.68
C ILE A 91 -12.87 -1.47 14.71
N ARG A 92 -12.88 -2.15 15.86
CA ARG A 92 -13.85 -3.20 16.15
C ARG A 92 -14.57 -2.93 17.44
N TYR A 93 -15.89 -2.93 17.35
CA TYR A 93 -16.74 -2.86 18.51
C TYR A 93 -17.38 -4.23 18.79
N CYS A 94 -16.93 -4.88 19.88
CA CYS A 94 -17.56 -6.09 20.38
C CYS A 94 -18.85 -5.75 21.15
N LEU A 95 -20.00 -5.88 20.49
CA LEU A 95 -21.32 -5.70 21.11
C LEU A 95 -21.74 -6.93 21.95
N GLN A 96 -21.33 -8.13 21.54
CA GLN A 96 -21.65 -9.37 22.22
C GLN A 96 -20.57 -10.43 22.01
N GLY A 97 -20.32 -11.24 23.04
CA GLY A 97 -19.35 -12.34 22.99
C GLY A 97 -17.92 -11.90 23.33
N SER A 98 -16.95 -12.64 22.79
CA SER A 98 -15.52 -12.38 22.95
C SER A 98 -14.76 -12.92 21.73
N GLY A 99 -13.60 -12.35 21.44
CA GLY A 99 -12.71 -12.80 20.37
C GLY A 99 -11.25 -12.47 20.69
N TYR A 100 -10.34 -13.02 19.88
CA TYR A 100 -8.90 -12.76 19.96
C TYR A 100 -8.45 -11.98 18.73
N PHE A 101 -7.51 -11.06 18.92
CA PHE A 101 -6.92 -10.24 17.86
C PHE A 101 -5.40 -10.25 18.01
N ASP A 102 -4.69 -10.39 16.89
CA ASP A 102 -3.23 -10.34 16.86
C ASP A 102 -2.74 -8.90 16.60
N ALA A 103 -2.21 -8.26 17.65
CA ALA A 103 -1.67 -6.91 17.59
C ALA A 103 -0.21 -6.83 17.06
N THR A 104 0.42 -7.97 16.74
CA THR A 104 1.86 -8.02 16.39
C THR A 104 2.17 -7.29 15.08
N GLN A 105 1.21 -7.25 14.15
CA GLN A 105 1.38 -6.58 12.86
C GLN A 105 1.43 -5.05 13.01
N TYR A 106 0.62 -4.47 13.91
CA TYR A 106 0.59 -3.02 14.19
C TYR A 106 1.84 -2.50 14.94
N ALA A 107 2.47 -3.34 15.76
CA ALA A 107 3.69 -2.98 16.50
C ALA A 107 4.94 -2.79 15.61
N LEU A 108 4.95 -3.34 14.39
CA LEU A 108 6.11 -3.28 13.50
C LEU A 108 6.18 -1.96 12.70
N SER A 109 5.06 -1.26 12.52
CA SER A 109 5.03 0.06 11.86
C SER A 109 5.44 1.19 12.80
N THR A 110 5.17 1.07 14.11
CA THR A 110 5.40 2.12 15.12
C THR A 110 6.75 2.05 15.83
N GLN A 111 7.44 0.90 15.85
CA GLN A 111 8.68 0.71 16.63
C GLN A 111 10.02 0.92 15.89
N LYS A 112 10.05 1.49 14.67
CA LYS A 112 11.32 1.78 13.97
C LYS A 112 12.13 2.97 14.52
N SER A 113 11.73 3.57 15.64
CA SER A 113 12.52 4.57 16.38
C SER A 113 12.80 4.14 17.82
N ASN A 114 13.59 3.08 18.03
CA ASN A 114 14.63 3.01 19.08
C ASN A 114 15.20 1.58 19.23
N GLY A 115 16.49 1.43 18.92
CA GLY A 115 17.39 0.55 19.67
C GLY A 115 17.43 -0.96 19.32
N ASN A 116 18.36 -1.30 18.43
CA ASN A 116 19.17 -2.54 18.37
C ASN A 116 18.75 -3.73 19.25
N HIS A 117 18.04 -4.70 18.69
CA HIS A 117 18.18 -6.13 19.04
C HIS A 117 18.20 -6.97 17.76
N LYS A 118 19.29 -7.74 17.57
CA LYS A 118 19.52 -8.63 16.43
C LYS A 118 18.37 -9.64 16.28
N LYS A 119 17.59 -9.52 15.20
CA LYS A 119 16.71 -10.59 14.71
C LYS A 119 17.43 -11.37 13.60
N LYS A 120 17.49 -12.69 13.75
CA LYS A 120 17.84 -13.62 12.67
C LYS A 120 16.58 -13.93 11.87
N ASN A 121 16.58 -13.46 10.62
CA ASN A 121 15.97 -14.00 9.40
C ASN A 121 14.54 -14.58 9.48
N ARG A 122 13.54 -13.69 9.45
CA ARG A 122 12.42 -13.80 8.49
C ARG A 122 12.75 -12.78 7.40
N LYS A 123 12.79 -13.19 6.12
CA LYS A 123 13.28 -12.38 4.99
C LYS A 123 12.72 -10.95 5.03
N GLU A 124 13.60 -9.99 5.25
CA GLU A 124 13.41 -8.53 5.11
C GLU A 124 13.22 -8.11 3.62
N GLU A 125 12.80 -9.05 2.77
CA GLU A 125 13.11 -9.04 1.33
C GLU A 125 11.92 -8.65 0.42
N ASP A 126 10.70 -8.48 0.97
CA ASP A 126 9.45 -8.34 0.18
C ASP A 126 8.74 -6.98 0.27
N THR A 127 9.39 -5.92 0.77
CA THR A 127 8.81 -4.57 0.70
C THR A 127 9.39 -3.80 -0.48
N MET A 128 8.55 -3.10 -1.24
CA MET A 128 9.01 -2.24 -2.34
C MET A 128 10.01 -1.20 -1.84
N GLU A 129 11.08 -1.00 -2.60
CA GLU A 129 12.16 -0.08 -2.25
C GLU A 129 12.03 1.23 -3.02
N ALA A 130 12.15 2.36 -2.31
CA ALA A 130 12.21 3.68 -2.91
C ALA A 130 13.26 4.56 -2.22
N TRP A 131 13.85 5.50 -2.97
CA TRP A 131 14.88 6.42 -2.46
C TRP A 131 14.97 7.72 -3.27
N TYR A 132 15.51 8.76 -2.66
CA TYR A 132 15.86 9.99 -3.40
C TYR A 132 17.07 9.77 -4.29
N MET A 133 16.99 10.31 -5.51
CA MET A 133 18.05 10.18 -6.50
C MET A 133 19.22 11.15 -6.27
N ASP A 134 20.43 10.75 -6.67
CA ASP A 134 21.56 11.65 -6.86
C ASP A 134 21.37 12.58 -8.08
N GLU A 135 22.30 13.51 -8.28
CA GLU A 135 22.28 14.45 -9.42
C GLU A 135 23.12 13.95 -10.62
N SER A 136 23.52 12.68 -10.61
CA SER A 136 24.38 12.11 -11.64
C SER A 136 23.64 12.00 -12.99
N SER A 137 24.35 12.31 -14.07
CA SER A 137 23.88 12.10 -15.45
C SER A 137 24.40 10.79 -16.05
N GLU A 138 24.85 9.86 -15.22
CA GLU A 138 25.27 8.52 -15.66
C GLU A 138 24.09 7.71 -16.23
N ASP A 139 24.33 6.44 -16.59
CA ASP A 139 23.33 5.55 -17.16
C ASP A 139 22.08 5.47 -16.25
N GLN A 140 20.95 5.97 -16.76
CA GLN A 140 19.66 6.02 -16.07
C GLN A 140 19.20 4.69 -15.45
N ARG A 141 19.72 3.55 -15.92
CA ARG A 141 19.42 2.19 -15.43
C ARG A 141 20.20 1.82 -14.16
N LEU A 142 21.12 2.68 -13.70
CA LEU A 142 21.81 2.54 -12.41
C LEU A 142 20.88 2.87 -11.25
N PRO A 143 21.14 2.44 -10.00
CA PRO A 143 20.28 2.80 -8.87
C PRO A 143 20.21 4.31 -8.58
N HIS A 144 21.25 5.10 -8.87
CA HIS A 144 21.30 6.55 -8.59
C HIS A 144 20.95 6.91 -7.13
N GLN A 145 21.39 6.09 -6.17
CA GLN A 145 21.21 6.41 -4.74
C GLN A 145 22.16 7.52 -4.31
N LYS A 146 21.68 8.46 -3.50
CA LYS A 146 22.54 9.44 -2.81
C LYS A 146 23.57 8.74 -1.91
N ASN A 147 24.66 9.45 -1.60
CA ASN A 147 25.63 9.03 -0.61
C ASN A 147 25.75 10.11 0.51
N PRO A 148 25.24 9.85 1.73
CA PRO A 148 24.57 8.63 2.18
C PRO A 148 23.17 8.44 1.54
N ASN A 149 22.70 7.18 1.50
CA ASN A 149 21.38 6.85 0.96
C ASN A 149 20.26 7.57 1.73
N GLN A 150 19.22 7.98 1.02
CA GLN A 150 18.01 8.61 1.58
C GLN A 150 16.79 7.79 1.14
N PRO A 151 16.44 6.72 1.87
CA PRO A 151 15.29 5.89 1.55
C PRO A 151 13.97 6.66 1.75
N VAL A 152 12.96 6.28 0.98
CA VAL A 152 11.59 6.80 1.03
C VAL A 152 10.68 5.68 1.49
N SER A 153 9.82 5.96 2.49
CA SER A 153 8.83 4.99 2.99
C SER A 153 7.59 4.93 2.09
N LEU A 154 6.85 3.83 2.18
CA LEU A 154 5.57 3.68 1.48
C LEU A 154 4.56 4.77 1.87
N ASN A 155 4.51 5.17 3.15
CA ASN A 155 3.66 6.28 3.59
C ASN A 155 4.00 7.59 2.86
N LYS A 156 5.30 7.85 2.62
CA LYS A 156 5.71 9.06 1.89
C LYS A 156 5.33 9.00 0.40
N LEU A 157 5.24 7.81 -0.18
CA LEU A 157 4.68 7.59 -1.51
C LEU A 157 3.15 7.78 -1.52
N ALA A 158 2.47 7.29 -0.48
CA ALA A 158 1.04 7.48 -0.27
C ALA A 158 0.65 8.96 -0.17
N ASP A 159 1.45 9.75 0.56
CA ASP A 159 1.27 11.21 0.70
C ASP A 159 1.21 11.94 -0.66
N ILE A 160 1.92 11.41 -1.67
CA ILE A 160 1.94 11.95 -3.04
C ILE A 160 1.01 11.18 -4.00
N GLY A 161 0.13 10.34 -3.44
CA GLY A 161 -0.93 9.59 -4.12
C GLY A 161 -0.49 8.28 -4.79
N VAL A 162 0.75 7.84 -4.58
CA VAL A 162 1.27 6.59 -5.13
C VAL A 162 0.85 5.41 -4.24
N LEU A 163 0.14 4.45 -4.81
CA LEU A 163 -0.33 3.26 -4.10
C LEU A 163 0.46 2.02 -4.51
N HIS A 164 0.58 1.06 -3.59
CA HIS A 164 1.28 -0.20 -3.76
C HIS A 164 0.43 -1.37 -3.27
N TRP A 165 0.64 -2.53 -3.89
CA TRP A 165 0.31 -3.85 -3.36
C TRP A 165 1.40 -4.85 -3.73
N HIS A 166 1.63 -5.86 -2.89
CA HIS A 166 2.45 -7.02 -3.25
C HIS A 166 1.55 -8.26 -3.42
N LEU A 167 1.53 -8.81 -4.63
CA LEU A 167 0.59 -9.85 -5.06
C LEU A 167 1.34 -11.09 -5.56
N ASN A 168 0.63 -12.19 -5.84
CA ASN A 168 1.26 -13.39 -6.40
C ASN A 168 1.35 -13.31 -7.95
N PRO A 169 2.54 -13.07 -8.52
CA PRO A 169 2.72 -12.85 -9.96
C PRO A 169 2.53 -14.13 -10.78
N LYS A 170 2.57 -15.30 -10.15
CA LYS A 170 2.48 -16.60 -10.82
C LYS A 170 1.06 -17.10 -11.02
N ASP A 171 0.10 -16.54 -10.28
CA ASP A 171 -1.31 -16.93 -10.33
C ASP A 171 -2.23 -15.71 -10.42
N TYR A 172 -1.79 -14.68 -11.16
CA TYR A 172 -2.54 -13.42 -11.29
C TYR A 172 -3.96 -13.60 -11.86
N GLU A 173 -4.24 -14.69 -12.59
CA GLU A 173 -5.57 -14.95 -13.15
C GLU A 173 -6.59 -15.34 -12.07
N ASN A 174 -6.14 -16.02 -11.01
CA ASN A 174 -6.98 -16.50 -9.90
C ASN A 174 -6.74 -15.74 -8.58
N ASP A 175 -5.87 -14.73 -8.59
CA ASP A 175 -5.56 -13.92 -7.43
C ASP A 175 -6.80 -13.10 -6.99
N LYS A 176 -7.35 -13.45 -5.82
CA LYS A 176 -8.55 -12.82 -5.26
C LYS A 176 -8.30 -11.36 -4.89
N GLU A 177 -7.09 -11.03 -4.47
CA GLU A 177 -6.73 -9.66 -4.08
C GLU A 177 -6.67 -8.77 -5.33
N LEU A 178 -6.06 -9.26 -6.41
CA LEU A 178 -6.10 -8.56 -7.70
C LEU A 178 -7.54 -8.36 -8.19
N GLN A 179 -8.40 -9.37 -8.05
CA GLN A 179 -9.83 -9.25 -8.40
C GLN A 179 -10.53 -8.17 -7.56
N ASN A 180 -10.28 -8.14 -6.24
CA ASN A 180 -10.84 -7.15 -5.33
C ASN A 180 -10.38 -5.73 -5.67
N ILE A 181 -9.08 -5.53 -5.90
CA ILE A 181 -8.50 -4.24 -6.32
C ILE A 181 -9.17 -3.77 -7.62
N ARG A 182 -9.28 -4.67 -8.62
CA ARG A 182 -9.90 -4.33 -9.90
C ARG A 182 -11.37 -3.97 -9.78
N GLN A 183 -12.13 -4.68 -8.95
CA GLN A 183 -13.55 -4.39 -8.72
C GLN A 183 -13.73 -3.05 -7.99
N THR A 184 -12.98 -2.85 -6.90
CA THR A 184 -13.08 -1.66 -6.05
C THR A 184 -12.66 -0.39 -6.80
N ARG A 185 -11.64 -0.49 -7.65
CA ARG A 185 -11.11 0.66 -8.42
C ARG A 185 -11.67 0.76 -9.85
N GLY A 186 -12.52 -0.17 -10.27
CA GLY A 186 -13.16 -0.14 -11.59
C GLY A 186 -12.23 -0.49 -12.76
N TYR A 187 -11.14 -1.23 -12.52
CA TYR A 187 -10.17 -1.63 -13.54
C TYR A 187 -10.72 -2.76 -14.43
N ASN A 188 -11.48 -2.36 -15.45
CA ASN A 188 -12.20 -3.27 -16.34
C ASN A 188 -11.43 -3.66 -17.61
N TYR A 189 -10.30 -3.02 -17.90
CA TYR A 189 -9.42 -3.36 -19.01
C TYR A 189 -8.03 -3.76 -18.50
N MET A 190 -7.42 -4.74 -19.18
CA MET A 190 -6.02 -5.12 -18.95
C MET A 190 -5.35 -5.62 -20.22
N ASP A 191 -4.04 -5.42 -20.31
CA ASP A 191 -3.18 -6.09 -21.27
C ASP A 191 -1.78 -6.36 -20.68
N LEU A 192 -0.91 -6.99 -21.47
CA LEU A 192 0.45 -7.35 -21.07
C LEU A 192 1.47 -6.60 -21.93
N LEU A 193 2.44 -5.95 -21.27
CA LEU A 193 3.62 -5.37 -21.87
C LEU A 193 4.83 -6.22 -21.50
N ASP A 194 5.39 -6.93 -22.48
CA ASP A 194 6.61 -7.73 -22.36
C ASP A 194 7.78 -6.96 -22.97
N LEU A 195 8.49 -6.20 -22.13
CA LEU A 195 9.48 -5.23 -22.56
C LEU A 195 10.89 -5.82 -22.48
N CYS A 196 11.39 -6.26 -23.63
CA CYS A 196 12.79 -6.58 -23.86
C CYS A 196 13.21 -6.19 -25.29
N PRO A 197 14.53 -6.03 -25.55
CA PRO A 197 15.03 -5.60 -26.86
C PRO A 197 14.54 -6.45 -28.03
N GLU A 198 14.34 -7.75 -27.81
CA GLU A 198 14.01 -8.73 -28.86
C GLU A 198 12.50 -8.84 -29.13
N LYS A 199 11.64 -8.43 -28.18
CA LYS A 199 10.19 -8.66 -28.23
C LYS A 199 9.38 -7.45 -28.64
N VAL A 200 9.98 -6.25 -28.67
CA VAL A 200 9.24 -5.00 -28.84
C VAL A 200 9.73 -4.21 -30.05
N GLU A 201 8.83 -3.98 -31.00
CA GLU A 201 9.11 -3.05 -32.11
C GLU A 201 9.35 -1.62 -31.59
N ASN A 202 10.33 -0.95 -32.19
CA ASN A 202 10.77 0.39 -31.79
C ASN A 202 11.11 0.49 -30.29
N TYR A 203 11.75 -0.55 -29.74
CA TYR A 203 12.16 -0.66 -28.35
C TYR A 203 12.86 0.61 -27.82
N GLU A 204 13.89 1.08 -28.52
CA GLU A 204 14.65 2.28 -28.12
C GLU A 204 13.78 3.55 -28.13
N GLY A 205 12.91 3.70 -29.13
CA GLY A 205 11.98 4.83 -29.20
C GLY A 205 10.96 4.80 -28.06
N LYS A 206 10.46 3.62 -27.69
CA LYS A 206 9.56 3.44 -26.56
C LYS A 206 10.24 3.75 -25.23
N LEU A 207 11.45 3.22 -25.00
CA LEU A 207 12.21 3.53 -23.79
C LEU A 207 12.49 5.02 -23.63
N LYS A 208 12.83 5.70 -24.73
CA LYS A 208 13.04 7.15 -24.72
C LYS A 208 11.75 7.92 -24.37
N ASN A 209 10.60 7.46 -24.84
CA ASN A 209 9.31 8.06 -24.50
C ASN A 209 8.93 7.80 -23.04
N PHE A 210 9.10 6.57 -22.56
CA PHE A 210 8.83 6.21 -21.17
C PHE A 210 9.72 6.98 -20.18
N PHE A 211 10.98 7.23 -20.54
CA PHE A 211 11.92 7.93 -19.66
C PHE A 211 11.81 9.46 -19.72
N ARG A 212 11.17 10.02 -20.75
CA ARG A 212 10.92 11.45 -20.81
C ARG A 212 9.88 11.81 -19.74
N GLU A 213 10.18 12.76 -18.86
CA GLU A 213 9.26 13.19 -17.80
C GLU A 213 7.90 13.65 -18.37
N HIS A 214 6.82 13.03 -17.89
CA HIS A 214 5.46 13.24 -18.40
C HIS A 214 4.39 13.03 -17.32
N ILE A 215 3.15 13.37 -17.68
CA ILE A 215 1.93 13.03 -16.94
C ILE A 215 0.97 12.23 -17.83
N HIS A 216 0.01 11.58 -17.19
CA HIS A 216 -1.20 11.04 -17.81
C HIS A 216 -2.45 11.75 -17.27
N ALA A 217 -3.52 11.77 -18.08
CA ALA A 217 -4.82 12.30 -17.69
C ALA A 217 -5.57 11.35 -16.73
N ASP A 218 -5.21 10.07 -16.77
CA ASP A 218 -5.73 8.97 -15.97
C ASP A 218 -4.61 8.34 -15.14
N GLU A 219 -4.96 7.41 -14.25
CA GLU A 219 -3.99 6.65 -13.47
C GLU A 219 -3.09 5.78 -14.37
N GLU A 220 -1.81 5.69 -14.01
CA GLU A 220 -0.88 4.71 -14.59
C GLU A 220 -0.75 3.52 -13.63
N ILE A 221 -1.43 2.42 -13.96
CA ILE A 221 -1.44 1.19 -13.16
C ILE A 221 -0.55 0.12 -13.79
N ARG A 222 0.38 -0.43 -13.01
CA ARG A 222 1.36 -1.43 -13.47
C ARG A 222 1.54 -2.51 -12.43
N TYR A 223 1.36 -3.77 -12.83
CA TYR A 223 1.64 -4.93 -12.01
C TYR A 223 2.76 -5.75 -12.62
N CYS A 224 3.90 -5.84 -11.94
CA CYS A 224 5.10 -6.51 -12.41
C CYS A 224 4.99 -8.03 -12.23
N LEU A 225 4.87 -8.73 -13.36
CA LEU A 225 4.75 -10.18 -13.41
C LEU A 225 6.10 -10.89 -13.51
N GLN A 226 7.11 -10.25 -14.11
CA GLN A 226 8.48 -10.76 -14.25
C GLN A 226 9.48 -9.61 -14.44
N GLY A 227 10.72 -9.81 -14.01
CA GLY A 227 11.78 -8.83 -14.18
C GLY A 227 11.63 -7.63 -13.24
N SER A 228 12.15 -6.48 -13.65
CA SER A 228 12.20 -5.28 -12.81
C SER A 228 12.48 -3.98 -13.58
N GLY A 229 12.20 -2.85 -12.94
CA GLY A 229 12.46 -1.53 -13.50
C GLY A 229 12.29 -0.41 -12.47
N TYR A 230 12.51 0.82 -12.90
CA TYR A 230 12.38 2.01 -12.07
C TYR A 230 11.23 2.90 -12.56
N PHE A 231 10.34 3.24 -11.64
CA PHE A 231 9.48 4.41 -11.77
C PHE A 231 10.10 5.56 -10.99
N ASP A 232 10.39 6.66 -11.66
CA ASP A 232 10.80 7.89 -10.96
C ASP A 232 9.58 8.82 -10.89
N VAL A 233 9.30 9.36 -9.71
CA VAL A 233 8.19 10.30 -9.45
C VAL A 233 8.71 11.57 -8.78
N ARG A 234 8.01 12.70 -9.00
CA ARG A 234 8.29 13.94 -8.28
C ARG A 234 7.57 13.95 -6.94
N ASP A 235 8.28 14.36 -5.89
CA ASP A 235 7.66 14.72 -4.61
C ASP A 235 7.09 16.15 -4.63
N SER A 236 6.53 16.59 -3.49
CA SER A 236 5.99 17.94 -3.31
C SER A 236 7.03 19.07 -3.49
N ASP A 237 8.31 18.77 -3.27
CA ASP A 237 9.43 19.70 -3.43
C ASP A 237 10.07 19.61 -4.84
N ASP A 238 9.39 18.93 -5.77
CA ASP A 238 9.85 18.68 -7.14
C ASP A 238 11.19 17.91 -7.21
N ARG A 239 11.47 17.03 -6.25
CA ARG A 239 12.64 16.14 -6.23
C ARG A 239 12.30 14.76 -6.76
N TRP A 240 13.27 14.11 -7.39
CA TRP A 240 13.09 12.73 -7.87
C TRP A 240 13.18 11.71 -6.74
N ILE A 241 12.12 10.91 -6.62
CA ILE A 241 12.08 9.64 -5.88
C ILE A 241 12.11 8.52 -6.91
N ARG A 242 13.07 7.61 -6.79
CA ARG A 242 13.15 6.38 -7.58
C ARG A 242 12.49 5.25 -6.82
N ILE A 243 11.60 4.54 -7.50
CA ILE A 243 10.85 3.40 -7.00
C ILE A 243 11.27 2.16 -7.79
N TRP A 244 11.78 1.12 -7.11
CA TRP A 244 12.22 -0.12 -7.76
C TRP A 244 11.10 -1.16 -7.74
N ILE A 245 10.43 -1.31 -8.88
CA ILE A 245 9.37 -2.31 -9.06
C ILE A 245 9.98 -3.66 -9.42
N LYS A 246 9.62 -4.71 -8.69
CA LYS A 246 10.09 -6.09 -8.87
C LYS A 246 8.90 -7.04 -9.04
N GLU A 247 9.19 -8.29 -9.41
CA GLU A 247 8.17 -9.34 -9.55
C GLU A 247 7.26 -9.39 -8.31
N GLY A 248 5.93 -9.31 -8.51
CA GLY A 248 4.94 -9.28 -7.44
C GLY A 248 4.46 -7.87 -7.06
N ASP A 249 5.17 -6.82 -7.43
CA ASP A 249 4.78 -5.45 -7.09
C ASP A 249 3.75 -4.89 -8.07
N MET A 250 2.65 -4.37 -7.54
CA MET A 250 1.66 -3.56 -8.24
C MET A 250 1.73 -2.11 -7.76
N ILE A 251 1.86 -1.17 -8.68
CA ILE A 251 1.90 0.27 -8.39
C ILE A 251 0.78 1.00 -9.14
N VAL A 252 0.23 2.03 -8.51
CA VAL A 252 -0.68 3.00 -9.12
C VAL A 252 -0.06 4.39 -8.98
N LEU A 253 0.20 5.02 -10.11
CA LEU A 253 0.58 6.43 -10.17
C LEU A 253 -0.68 7.26 -10.44
N PRO A 254 -0.99 8.27 -9.61
CA PRO A 254 -2.21 9.04 -9.75
C PRO A 254 -2.18 9.92 -10.99
N ALA A 255 -3.35 10.19 -11.58
CA ALA A 255 -3.49 11.12 -12.69
C ALA A 255 -2.82 12.47 -12.36
N GLY A 256 -2.05 13.03 -13.31
CA GLY A 256 -1.39 14.33 -13.14
C GLY A 256 -0.05 14.34 -12.38
N ILE A 257 0.42 13.22 -11.84
CA ILE A 257 1.78 13.14 -11.26
C ILE A 257 2.85 13.16 -12.35
N TYR A 258 3.90 13.95 -12.15
CA TYR A 258 5.08 13.87 -13.00
C TYR A 258 5.87 12.61 -12.68
N HIS A 259 6.08 11.79 -13.71
CA HIS A 259 6.81 10.55 -13.58
C HIS A 259 7.54 10.19 -14.88
N ARG A 260 8.37 9.15 -14.79
CA ARG A 260 9.03 8.49 -15.91
C ARG A 260 9.36 7.05 -15.55
N PHE A 261 9.60 6.22 -16.56
CA PHE A 261 9.98 4.83 -16.41
C PHE A 261 11.28 4.51 -17.14
N THR A 262 12.14 3.68 -16.53
CA THR A 262 13.28 3.05 -17.18
C THR A 262 13.43 1.61 -16.71
N LEU A 263 13.98 0.75 -17.55
CA LEU A 263 14.49 -0.54 -17.09
C LEU A 263 15.67 -0.33 -16.14
N ASP A 264 15.93 -1.33 -15.30
CA ASP A 264 17.20 -1.43 -14.58
C ASP A 264 18.24 -2.20 -15.43
N LYS A 265 19.38 -2.58 -14.83
CA LYS A 265 20.43 -3.33 -15.54
C LYS A 265 19.99 -4.72 -16.02
N GLY A 266 18.91 -5.28 -15.50
CA GLY A 266 18.31 -6.52 -15.98
C GLY A 266 17.74 -6.41 -17.40
N ASN A 267 17.42 -5.19 -17.86
CA ASN A 267 16.88 -4.91 -19.21
C ASN A 267 15.67 -5.76 -19.59
N TYR A 268 14.87 -6.15 -18.60
CA TYR A 268 13.68 -6.96 -18.80
C TYR A 268 12.61 -6.65 -17.76
N VAL A 269 11.39 -6.38 -18.23
CA VAL A 269 10.21 -6.37 -17.38
C VAL A 269 8.99 -6.88 -18.15
N LYS A 270 8.14 -7.64 -17.47
CA LYS A 270 6.81 -8.00 -17.95
C LYS A 270 5.78 -7.38 -17.03
N LEU A 271 5.01 -6.43 -17.55
CA LEU A 271 4.01 -5.67 -16.79
C LEU A 271 2.62 -6.04 -17.28
N MET A 272 1.71 -6.34 -16.35
CA MET A 272 0.29 -6.18 -16.59
C MET A 272 -0.06 -4.70 -16.45
N ARG A 273 -0.76 -4.16 -17.45
CA ARG A 273 -1.24 -2.78 -17.43
C ARG A 273 -2.75 -2.83 -17.23
N LEU A 274 -3.27 -2.04 -16.29
CA LEU A 274 -4.71 -1.99 -15.97
C LEU A 274 -5.26 -0.59 -16.23
N PHE A 275 -6.53 -0.50 -16.61
CA PHE A 275 -7.23 0.76 -16.93
C PHE A 275 -8.67 0.75 -16.48
N VAL A 276 -9.18 1.95 -16.21
CA VAL A 276 -10.61 2.25 -16.16
C VAL A 276 -11.06 2.61 -17.58
N GLY A 277 -11.83 1.72 -18.21
CA GLY A 277 -12.32 1.91 -19.57
C GLY A 277 -11.28 1.55 -20.65
N GLU A 278 -11.50 2.04 -21.88
CA GLU A 278 -10.55 1.86 -22.97
C GLU A 278 -9.25 2.63 -22.69
N PRO A 279 -8.07 2.03 -22.96
CA PRO A 279 -6.82 2.63 -22.55
C PRO A 279 -6.47 3.87 -23.39
N VAL A 280 -6.24 4.99 -22.72
CA VAL A 280 -5.68 6.21 -23.32
C VAL A 280 -4.21 6.32 -22.93
N TRP A 281 -3.32 5.97 -23.88
CA TRP A 281 -1.87 5.94 -23.66
C TRP A 281 -1.17 7.30 -23.81
N THR A 282 -1.93 8.37 -24.03
CA THR A 282 -1.35 9.68 -24.34
C THR A 282 -0.60 10.21 -23.12
N CYS A 283 0.72 10.32 -23.26
CA CYS A 283 1.59 11.03 -22.32
C CYS A 283 1.68 12.49 -22.71
N TYR A 284 1.70 13.37 -21.70
CA TYR A 284 1.92 14.80 -21.88
C TYR A 284 3.24 15.18 -21.22
N ASN A 285 4.26 15.44 -22.03
CA ASN A 285 5.59 15.77 -21.53
C ASN A 285 5.56 17.09 -20.76
N ARG A 286 6.29 17.16 -19.64
CA ARG A 286 6.46 18.40 -18.87
C ARG A 286 6.97 19.55 -19.76
N PRO A 287 6.48 20.80 -19.60
CA PRO A 287 5.51 21.32 -18.62
C PRO A 287 4.04 21.09 -18.97
N GLN A 288 3.20 20.87 -17.95
CA GLN A 288 1.76 20.61 -18.05
C GLN A 288 0.95 21.21 -16.88
N GLU A 289 1.39 22.34 -16.29
CA GLU A 289 0.74 22.90 -15.09
C GLU A 289 -0.72 23.31 -15.31
N ASP A 290 -1.11 23.68 -16.53
CA ASP A 290 -2.48 24.03 -16.89
C ASP A 290 -3.36 22.81 -17.24
N HIS A 291 -2.79 21.60 -17.31
CA HIS A 291 -3.56 20.40 -17.66
C HIS A 291 -4.54 20.05 -16.52
N PRO A 292 -5.83 19.75 -16.80
CA PRO A 292 -6.82 19.51 -15.74
C PRO A 292 -6.42 18.43 -14.72
N ALA A 293 -5.82 17.33 -15.18
CA ALA A 293 -5.32 16.28 -14.28
C ALA A 293 -4.19 16.78 -13.38
N ARG A 294 -3.28 17.64 -13.89
CA ARG A 294 -2.19 18.22 -13.09
C ARG A 294 -2.72 19.19 -12.04
N VAL A 295 -3.66 20.06 -12.43
CA VAL A 295 -4.35 20.97 -11.49
C VAL A 295 -5.06 20.17 -10.39
N GLY A 296 -5.76 19.09 -10.75
CA GLY A 296 -6.40 18.18 -9.79
C GLY A 296 -5.41 17.50 -8.85
N TYR A 297 -4.29 17.01 -9.39
CA TYR A 297 -3.21 16.41 -8.61
C TYR A 297 -2.62 17.39 -7.59
N VAL A 298 -2.24 18.60 -8.03
CA VAL A 298 -1.64 19.62 -7.16
C VAL A 298 -2.60 19.97 -6.02
N LYS A 299 -3.88 20.16 -6.33
CA LYS A 299 -4.91 20.46 -5.33
C LYS A 299 -5.06 19.35 -4.28
N ASN A 300 -4.93 18.08 -4.68
CA ASN A 300 -5.20 16.94 -3.79
C ASN A 300 -3.98 16.46 -2.99
N PHE A 301 -2.76 16.65 -3.52
CA PHE A 301 -1.54 16.04 -2.95
C PHE A 301 -0.39 17.02 -2.71
N VAL A 302 -0.47 18.28 -3.15
CA VAL A 302 0.64 19.25 -3.07
C VAL A 302 0.24 20.51 -2.28
N ASP A 303 -0.99 21.00 -2.43
CA ASP A 303 -1.46 22.19 -1.71
C ASP A 303 -1.78 21.84 -0.23
N ASP A 304 -0.90 22.23 0.69
CA ASP A 304 -1.08 22.12 2.16
C ASP A 304 -2.34 22.83 2.72
N ASN A 305 -3.07 23.60 1.89
CA ASN A 305 -4.23 24.41 2.29
C ASN A 305 -5.58 23.69 2.19
N GLN A 306 -5.62 22.43 1.78
CA GLN A 306 -6.78 21.58 2.00
C GLN A 306 -6.29 20.25 2.58
N GLN A 307 -6.87 19.84 3.70
CA GLN A 307 -6.76 18.48 4.23
C GLN A 307 -7.27 17.51 3.15
N GLY A 308 -6.41 17.17 2.20
CA GLY A 308 -6.59 16.03 1.32
C GLY A 308 -6.55 14.78 2.18
N VAL A 309 -7.57 13.94 2.05
CA VAL A 309 -7.58 12.63 2.69
C VAL A 309 -6.38 11.87 2.11
N PRO A 310 -5.40 11.44 2.93
CA PRO A 310 -4.34 10.57 2.46
C PRO A 310 -5.01 9.35 1.82
N LEU A 311 -4.71 9.07 0.55
CA LEU A 311 -5.06 7.77 -0.01
C LEU A 311 -4.03 6.80 0.58
N GLU A 312 -4.50 5.97 1.50
CA GLU A 312 -3.63 5.03 2.19
C GLU A 312 -2.99 4.04 1.21
N ALA A 313 -1.67 3.89 1.30
CA ALA A 313 -0.95 2.82 0.61
C ALA A 313 -1.16 1.49 1.34
N HIS A 314 -1.46 0.45 0.59
CA HIS A 314 -1.75 -0.90 1.08
C HIS A 314 -0.49 -1.78 1.23
#